data_AF-A0A4Q3UN21-F1
#
_entry.id   AF-A0A4Q3UN21-F1
#
_cell.length_a   1.000
_cell.length_b   1.000
_cell.length_c   1.000
_cell.angle_alpha   90.00
_cell.angle_beta   90.00
_cell.angle_gamma   90.00
#
_symmetry.space_group_name_H-M   'P 1'
#
loop_
_entity.id
_entity.type
_entity.pdbx_description
1 polymer ?
#
loop_
_entity_poly.entity_id
_entity_poly.type
_entity_poly.pdbx_seq_one_letter_code
_entity_poly.pdbx_strand_id
1 'polypeptide(L)' 'MTQLQAAIAATRFGMGARPEDIRLAASDPRGWLKSQITPAAAQMPAGDLMSTRQVFEARLETMSMSAGDQAAGAA' A
#
# COMPACT_ATOMS: atom_id res chain seq x y z
N MET A 1 15.24 -10.45 19.94
CA MET A 1 13.88 -9.86 19.84
C MET A 1 12.93 -10.91 19.27
N THR A 2 11.65 -10.89 19.64
CA THR A 2 10.72 -11.99 19.31
C THR A 2 9.91 -11.70 18.05
N GLN A 3 9.55 -12.73 17.28
CA GLN A 3 8.77 -12.62 16.04
C GLN A 3 7.40 -11.96 16.25
N LEU A 4 6.82 -12.09 17.44
CA LEU A 4 5.60 -11.38 17.85
C LEU A 4 5.78 -9.86 17.85
N GLN A 5 6.92 -9.34 18.34
CA GLN A 5 7.17 -7.90 18.36
C GLN A 5 7.32 -7.35 16.93
N ALA A 6 7.92 -8.12 16.03
CA ALA A 6 8.01 -7.76 14.62
C ALA A 6 6.64 -7.73 13.95
N ALA A 7 5.78 -8.70 14.23
CA ALA A 7 4.40 -8.71 13.75
C ALA A 7 3.59 -7.51 14.27
N ILE A 8 3.71 -7.19 15.56
CA ILE A 8 3.06 -5.99 16.15
C ILE A 8 3.58 -4.70 15.50
N ALA A 9 4.89 -4.58 15.31
CA ALA A 9 5.48 -3.41 14.66
C ALA A 9 4.95 -3.23 13.23
N ALA A 10 4.90 -4.32 12.46
CA ALA A 10 4.44 -4.28 11.07
C ALA A 10 2.94 -4.03 10.92
N THR A 11 2.10 -4.42 11.89
CA THR A 11 0.63 -4.23 11.81
C THR A 11 0.12 -2.94 12.46
N ARG A 12 0.97 -2.16 13.15
CA ARG A 12 0.54 -1.04 14.02
C ARG A 12 -0.34 0.02 13.35
N PHE A 13 -0.19 0.24 12.05
CA PHE A 13 -0.92 1.25 11.28
C PHE A 13 -2.23 0.74 10.66
N GLY A 14 -2.58 -0.55 10.84
CA GLY A 14 -3.86 -1.09 10.39
C GLY A 14 -3.96 -1.36 8.87
N MET A 15 -2.88 -1.18 8.11
CA MET A 15 -2.84 -1.50 6.67
C MET A 15 -2.55 -2.98 6.36
N GLY A 16 -2.35 -3.81 7.38
CA GLY A 16 -1.90 -5.19 7.24
C GLY A 16 -0.40 -5.29 6.97
N ALA A 17 0.28 -6.23 7.65
CA ALA A 17 1.70 -6.47 7.46
C ALA A 17 1.92 -7.54 6.38
N ARG A 18 2.85 -7.29 5.45
CA ARG A 18 3.29 -8.35 4.55
C ARG A 18 4.35 -9.22 5.24
N PRO A 19 4.53 -10.50 4.85
CA PRO A 19 5.53 -11.38 5.46
C PRO A 19 6.96 -10.79 5.44
N GLU A 20 7.31 -10.05 4.39
CA GLU A 20 8.59 -9.37 4.24
C GLU A 20 8.79 -8.24 5.26
N ASP A 21 7.72 -7.52 5.64
CA ASP A 21 7.78 -6.45 6.64
C ASP A 21 8.14 -7.02 8.01
N ILE A 22 7.50 -8.14 8.37
CA ILE A 22 7.77 -8.87 9.62
C ILE A 22 9.22 -9.34 9.64
N ARG A 23 9.74 -9.85 8.52
CA ARG A 23 11.13 -10.30 8.41
C ARG A 23 12.11 -9.14 8.58
N LEU A 24 11.84 -7.98 7.97
CA LEU A 24 12.67 -6.79 8.09
C LEU A 24 12.65 -6.20 9.51
N ALA A 25 11.52 -6.28 10.21
CA ALA A 25 11.37 -5.80 11.58
C ALA A 25 11.96 -6.76 12.64
N ALA A 26 12.27 -8.02 12.30
CA ALA A 26 12.62 -9.05 13.27
C ALA A 26 13.87 -8.74 14.11
N SER A 27 14.87 -8.09 13.52
CA SER A 27 16.13 -7.75 14.18
C SER A 27 16.00 -6.56 15.14
N ASP A 28 15.21 -5.55 14.76
CA ASP A 28 14.90 -4.39 15.60
C ASP A 28 13.48 -3.85 15.31
N PRO A 29 12.45 -4.39 15.98
CA PRO A 29 11.06 -3.99 15.72
C PRO A 29 10.81 -2.52 16.05
N ARG A 30 11.49 -1.98 17.07
CA ARG A 30 11.28 -0.59 17.51
C ARG A 30 12.00 0.38 16.58
N GLY A 31 13.22 0.07 16.17
CA GLY A 31 13.96 0.84 15.15
C GLY A 31 13.25 0.82 13.81
N TRP A 32 12.76 -0.35 13.38
CA TRP A 32 11.96 -0.48 12.16
C TRP A 32 10.71 0.40 12.21
N LEU A 33 9.98 0.44 13.33
CA LEU A 33 8.80 1.31 13.44
C LEU A 33 9.17 2.79 13.40
N LYS A 34 10.27 3.18 14.05
CA LYS A 34 10.76 4.57 14.03
C LYS A 34 11.17 5.00 12.62
N SER A 35 11.76 4.12 11.82
CA SER A 35 12.15 4.45 10.45
C SER A 35 10.96 4.69 9.52
N GLN A 36 9.75 4.27 9.88
CA GLN A 36 8.53 4.60 9.13
C GLN A 36 8.07 6.05 9.34
N ILE A 37 8.52 6.70 10.42
CA ILE A 37 8.13 8.07 10.76
C ILE A 37 9.04 9.03 9.97
N THR A 38 8.66 9.30 8.72
CA THR A 38 9.39 10.22 7.84
C THR A 38 8.51 11.40 7.43
N PRO A 39 9.09 12.59 7.17
CA PRO A 39 8.32 13.71 6.63
C PRO A 39 7.60 13.37 5.32
N ALA A 40 8.19 12.50 4.49
CA ALA A 40 7.59 12.02 3.25
C ALA A 40 6.31 11.20 3.49
N ALA A 41 6.24 10.43 4.57
CA ALA A 41 5.05 9.65 4.93
C ALA A 41 3.84 10.53 5.33
N ALA A 42 4.07 11.81 5.65
CA ALA A 42 3.04 12.78 5.97
C ALA A 42 2.67 13.69 4.77
N GLN A 43 3.28 13.46 3.59
CA GLN A 43 2.92 14.22 2.40
C GLN A 43 1.56 13.76 1.90
N MET A 44 0.57 14.64 2.07
CA MET A 44 -0.68 14.51 1.33
C MET A 44 -0.45 14.99 -0.11
N PRO A 45 -1.01 14.28 -1.12
CA PRO A 45 -0.98 14.79 -2.48
C PRO A 45 -1.58 16.19 -2.53
N ALA A 46 -1.01 17.06 -3.35
CA ALA A 46 -1.57 18.38 -3.59
C ALA A 46 -2.89 18.23 -4.36
N GLY A 47 -4.00 18.68 -3.76
CA GLY A 47 -5.35 18.63 -4.35
C GLY A 47 -6.32 17.79 -3.53
N ASP A 48 -7.59 17.83 -3.93
CA ASP A 48 -8.63 17.00 -3.30
C ASP A 48 -8.39 15.53 -3.63
N LEU A 49 -8.53 14.67 -2.61
CA LEU A 49 -8.55 13.22 -2.83
C LEU A 49 -9.80 12.85 -3.63
N MET A 50 -9.65 11.91 -4.56
CA MET A 50 -10.81 11.35 -5.27
C MET A 50 -11.80 10.79 -4.26
N SER A 51 -13.07 11.12 -4.42
CA SER A 51 -14.13 10.45 -3.70
C SER A 51 -14.13 8.96 -4.06
N THR A 52 -14.66 8.13 -3.15
CA THR A 52 -14.82 6.69 -3.38
C THR A 52 -15.50 6.39 -4.72
N ARG A 53 -16.51 7.20 -5.11
CA ARG A 53 -17.19 7.10 -6.39
C ARG A 53 -16.23 7.25 -7.57
N GLN A 54 -15.45 8.34 -7.59
CA GLN A 54 -14.51 8.63 -8.67
C GLN A 54 -13.43 7.55 -8.79
N VAL A 55 -12.98 6.98 -7.66
CA VAL A 55 -12.03 5.85 -7.67
C VAL A 55 -12.64 4.63 -8.35
N PHE A 56 -13.90 4.30 -8.05
CA PHE A 56 -14.60 3.18 -8.69
C PHE A 56 -14.82 3.42 -10.19
N GLU A 57 -15.25 4.61 -10.59
CA GLU A 57 -15.46 4.98 -11.99
C GLU A 57 -14.16 4.86 -12.80
N ALA A 58 -13.06 5.46 -12.33
CA ALA A 58 -11.76 5.39 -12.99
C ALA A 58 -11.24 3.95 -13.11
N ARG A 59 -11.51 3.10 -12.10
CA ARG A 59 -11.12 1.68 -12.11
C ARG A 59 -11.88 0.90 -13.17
N LEU A 60 -13.19 1.14 -13.30
CA LEU A 60 -14.04 0.50 -14.32
C LEU A 60 -13.64 0.93 -15.73
N GLU A 61 -13.33 2.22 -15.93
CA GLU A 61 -12.85 2.76 -17.20
C GLU A 61 -11.51 2.13 -17.62
N THR A 62 -10.57 2.00 -16.68
CA THR A 62 -9.29 1.32 -16.96
C THR A 62 -9.49 -0.14 -17.35
N MET A 63 -10.45 -0.83 -16.73
CA MET A 63 -10.77 -2.24 -17.02
C MET A 63 -11.48 -2.40 -18.38
N SER A 64 -12.32 -1.46 -18.79
CA SER A 64 -12.98 -1.50 -20.10
C SER A 64 -12.01 -1.18 -21.23
N MET A 65 -11.05 -0.27 -21.01
CA MET A 65 -9.98 0.04 -21.97
C MET A 65 -9.01 -1.14 -22.16
N SER A 66 -8.60 -1.85 -21.10
CA SER A 66 -7.71 -3.02 -21.24
C SER A 66 -8.39 -4.26 -21.84
N ALA A 67 -9.71 -4.36 -21.74
CA ALA A 67 -10.48 -5.36 -22.47
C ALA A 67 -10.55 -5.03 -23.98
N GLY A 68 -10.57 -3.74 -24.34
CA GLY A 68 -10.55 -3.28 -25.74
C GLY A 68 -9.21 -3.50 -26.44
N ASP A 69 -8.10 -3.21 -25.77
CA ASP A 69 -6.75 -3.44 -26.33
C ASP A 69 -6.44 -4.93 -26.52
N GLN A 70 -6.91 -5.80 -25.61
CA GLN A 70 -6.76 -7.25 -25.76
C GLN A 70 -7.63 -7.84 -26.89
N ALA A 71 -8.76 -7.21 -27.22
CA ALA A 71 -9.58 -7.61 -28.37
C ALA A 71 -9.02 -7.13 -29.72
N ALA A 72 -8.35 -5.97 -29.75
CA ALA A 72 -7.72 -5.42 -30.95
C ALA A 72 -6.39 -6.10 -31.31
N GLY A 73 -5.67 -6.67 -30.33
CA GLY A 73 -4.41 -7.42 -30.56
C GLY A 73 -4.58 -8.88 -30.98
N ALA A 74 -5.82 -9.38 -31.12
CA ALA A 74 -6.14 -10.77 -31.46
C ALA A 74 -6.82 -10.94 -32.84
N ALA A 75 -6.84 -9.89 -33.66
CA ALA A 75 -7.45 -9.88 -35.00
C ALA A 75 -6.39 -9.80 -36.11
#